data_AF-A0A8T7GPK6-F1
#
_entry.id   AF-A0A8T7GPK6-F1
#
_cell.length_a   1.000
_cell.length_b   1.000
_cell.length_c   1.000
_cell.angle_alpha   90.00
_cell.angle_beta   90.00
_cell.angle_gamma   90.00
#
_symmetry.space_group_name_H-M   'P 1'
#
loop_
_entity.id
_entity.type
_entity.pdbx_description
1 polymer ?
#
loop_
_entity_poly.entity_id
_entity_poly.type
_entity_poly.pdbx_seq_one_letter_code
_entity_poly.pdbx_strand_id
1 'polypeptide(L)' 'MGGRVALRLRVVGVVQGVGFRPFVYRLAVSRGVAGYVR' A
#
# COMPACT_ATOMS: atom_id res chain seq x y z
N MET A 1 -22.83 9.08 -2.22
CA MET A 1 -21.80 9.25 -3.28
C MET A 1 -20.44 9.36 -2.61
N GLY A 2 -19.68 8.27 -2.55
CA GLY A 2 -18.29 8.32 -2.08
C GLY A 2 -17.38 8.68 -3.25
N GLY A 3 -16.73 9.85 -3.20
CA GLY A 3 -15.72 10.22 -4.19
C GLY A 3 -14.48 9.33 -4.10
N ARG A 4 -13.65 9.33 -5.14
CA ARG A 4 -12.32 8.71 -5.06
C ARG A 4 -11.46 9.55 -4.13
N VAL A 5 -10.80 8.90 -3.17
CA VAL A 5 -9.83 9.51 -2.26
C VAL A 5 -8.46 8.87 -2.48
N ALA A 6 -7.40 9.65 -2.29
CA ALA A 6 -6.02 9.19 -2.38
C ALA A 6 -5.25 9.67 -1.14
N LEU A 7 -4.39 8.80 -0.60
CA LEU A 7 -3.55 9.10 0.56
C LEU A 7 -2.11 8.73 0.26
N ARG A 8 -1.17 9.57 0.69
CA ARG A 8 0.27 9.26 0.67
C ARG A 8 0.70 8.89 2.08
N LEU A 9 1.14 7.65 2.27
CA LEU A 9 1.54 7.13 3.57
C LEU A 9 3.07 7.04 3.64
N ARG A 10 3.65 7.43 4.79
CA ARG A 10 5.04 7.18 5.13
C ARG A 10 5.07 6.13 6.25
N VAL A 11 5.66 4.98 5.95
CA VAL A 11 5.80 3.89 6.93
C VAL A 11 7.26 3.85 7.39
N VAL A 12 7.48 3.78 8.71
CA VAL A 12 8.79 3.79 9.34
C VAL A 12 8.93 2.60 10.28
N GLY A 13 10.17 2.19 10.56
CA GLY A 13 10.50 1.00 11.36
C GLY A 13 11.16 -0.09 10.52
N VAL A 14 11.02 -1.35 10.94
CA VAL A 14 11.58 -2.51 10.24
C VAL A 14 10.70 -2.88 9.03
N VAL A 15 10.94 -2.21 7.90
CA VAL A 15 10.15 -2.38 6.65
C VAL A 15 10.98 -2.89 5.47
N GLN A 16 12.30 -2.93 5.60
CA GLN A 16 13.22 -3.41 4.55
C GLN A 16 13.64 -4.85 4.83
N GLY A 17 13.79 -5.66 3.77
CA GLY A 17 14.19 -7.08 3.90
C GLY A 17 13.12 -8.05 4.40
N VAL A 18 11.92 -7.56 4.79
CA VAL A 18 10.86 -8.38 5.42
C VAL A 18 9.71 -8.79 4.48
N GLY A 19 9.84 -8.52 3.17
CA GLY A 19 8.75 -8.78 2.21
C GLY A 19 7.62 -7.73 2.24
N PHE A 20 7.88 -6.53 2.78
CA PHE A 20 6.90 -5.44 2.88
C PHE A 20 6.23 -5.08 1.55
N ARG A 21 7.01 -4.89 0.47
CA ARG A 21 6.48 -4.52 -0.85
C ARG A 21 5.53 -5.58 -1.43
N PRO A 22 5.89 -6.89 -1.48
CA PRO A 22 4.95 -7.95 -1.85
C PRO A 22 3.68 -8.01 -0.98
N PHE A 23 3.79 -7.77 0.33
CA PHE A 23 2.64 -7.74 1.24
C PHE A 23 1.65 -6.63 0.88
N VAL A 24 2.14 -5.38 0.74
CA VAL A 24 1.31 -4.23 0.37
C VAL A 24 0.66 -4.43 -1.00
N TYR A 25 1.40 -4.97 -1.97
CA TYR A 25 0.86 -5.24 -3.30
C TYR A 25 -0.33 -6.22 -3.26
N ARG A 26 -0.18 -7.37 -2.58
CA ARG A 26 -1.28 -8.35 -2.46
C ARG A 26 -2.49 -7.76 -1.74
N LEU A 27 -2.26 -6.98 -0.69
CA LEU A 27 -3.35 -6.32 0.04
C LEU A 27 -4.07 -5.32 -0.87
N ALA A 28 -3.35 -4.47 -1.60
CA ALA A 28 -3.92 -3.49 -2.52
C ALA A 28 -4.78 -4.16 -3.61
N VAL A 29 -4.26 -5.22 -4.24
CA VAL A 29 -5.00 -6.01 -5.24
C VAL A 29 -6.27 -6.61 -4.64
N SER A 30 -6.19 -7.26 -3.47
CA SER A 30 -7.36 -7.88 -2.83
C SER A 30 -8.46 -6.88 -2.41
N ARG A 31 -8.12 -5.61 -2.26
CA ARG A 31 -9.02 -4.53 -1.85
C ARG A 31 -9.38 -3.56 -2.98
N GLY A 32 -8.93 -3.82 -4.21
CA GLY A 32 -9.16 -2.95 -5.37
C GLY A 32 -8.54 -1.55 -5.22
N VAL A 33 -7.48 -1.41 -4.43
CA VAL A 33 -6.78 -0.14 -4.21
C VAL A 33 -5.73 0.05 -5.30
N ALA A 34 -5.80 1.17 -6.02
CA ALA A 34 -4.80 1.56 -7.01
C ALA A 34 -3.69 2.41 -6.35
N GLY A 35 -2.45 2.26 -6.82
CA GLY A 35 -1.30 3.03 -6.34
C GLY A 35 0.03 2.30 -6.52
N TYR A 36 1.06 2.76 -5.80
CA TYR A 36 2.39 2.15 -5.80
C TYR A 36 3.00 2.17 -4.41
N VAL A 37 3.98 1.28 -4.20
CA VAL A 37 4.87 1.26 -3.04
C VAL A 37 6.30 1.50 -3.52
N ARG A 38 7.04 2.36 -2.82
CA ARG A 38 8.42 2.76 -3.13
C ARG A 38 9.30 2.51 -1.93
#